data_AF-A0A5C4T930-F1
#
_entry.id   AF-A0A5C4T930-F1
#
_cell.length_a   1.000
_cell.length_b   1.000
_cell.length_c   1.000
_cell.angle_alpha   90.00
_cell.angle_beta   90.00
_cell.angle_gamma   90.00
#
_symmetry.space_group_name_H-M   'P 1'
#
loop_
_entity.id
_entity.type
_entity.pdbx_description
1 polymer ?
#
loop_
_entity_poly.entity_id
_entity_poly.type
_entity_poly.pdbx_seq_one_letter_code
_entity_poly.pdbx_strand_id
1 'polypeptide(L)'
;MAACPPFKYRNVTPAVFRALQTLGKKKGIDIPSAPSGNISITVAGLKVNFQYAWDGRSGQLLLTCVSKPPLLGCSTIKSFADKIVTESGGKTA
;
A
#
# COMPACT_ATOMS: atom_id res chain seq x y z
N MET A 1 -4.05 -1.21 18.04
CA MET A 1 -5.05 -1.95 17.25
C MET A 1 -4.98 -1.43 15.81
N ALA A 2 -4.83 -2.29 14.81
CA ALA A 2 -4.87 -1.86 13.42
C ALA A 2 -6.26 -1.31 13.09
N ALA A 3 -6.34 -0.17 12.40
CA ALA A 3 -7.61 0.46 12.08
C ALA A 3 -8.40 -0.27 10.98
N CYS A 4 -7.71 -1.16 10.25
CA CYS A 4 -8.25 -2.05 9.23
C CYS A 4 -7.52 -3.39 9.26
N PRO A 5 -8.13 -4.48 8.75
CA PRO A 5 -7.41 -5.73 8.51
C PRO A 5 -6.19 -5.50 7.60
N PRO A 6 -5.06 -6.19 7.84
CA PRO A 6 -3.87 -6.04 7.02
C PRO A 6 -4.13 -6.58 5.61
N PHE A 7 -3.72 -5.81 4.60
CA PHE A 7 -3.85 -6.19 3.20
C PHE A 7 -2.58 -6.92 2.76
N LYS A 8 -2.75 -8.09 2.16
CA LYS A 8 -1.65 -8.92 1.68
C LYS A 8 -1.67 -8.93 0.16
N TYR A 9 -0.48 -8.83 -0.40
CA TYR A 9 -0.22 -8.84 -1.83
C TYR A 9 0.92 -9.81 -2.14
N ARG A 10 0.87 -10.39 -3.33
CA ARG A 10 1.86 -11.33 -3.86
C ARG A 10 2.31 -10.87 -5.24
N ASN A 11 3.36 -11.50 -5.76
CA ASN A 11 3.95 -11.14 -7.05
C ASN A 11 4.48 -9.69 -7.11
N VAL A 12 4.81 -9.10 -5.97
CA VAL A 12 5.42 -7.77 -5.88
C VAL A 12 6.93 -7.97 -6.00
N THR A 13 7.41 -8.22 -7.21
CA THR A 13 8.85 -8.34 -7.49
C THR A 13 9.55 -6.98 -7.34
N PRO A 14 10.90 -6.90 -7.31
CA PRO A 14 11.61 -5.62 -7.23
C PRO A 14 11.24 -4.63 -8.34
N ALA A 15 10.95 -5.13 -9.55
CA ALA A 15 10.49 -4.30 -10.66
C ALA A 15 9.07 -3.75 -10.40
N VAL A 16 8.16 -4.60 -9.93
CA VAL A 16 6.78 -4.21 -9.56
C VAL A 16 6.80 -3.21 -8.38
N PHE A 17 7.65 -3.43 -7.38
CA PHE A 17 7.79 -2.52 -6.25
C PHE A 17 8.26 -1.13 -6.69
N ARG A 18 9.24 -1.05 -7.62
CA ARG A 18 9.65 0.24 -8.21
C ARG A 18 8.55 0.90 -9.03
N ALA A 19 7.76 0.12 -9.76
CA ALA A 19 6.59 0.62 -10.47
C ALA A 19 5.52 1.16 -9.49
N LEU A 20 5.28 0.44 -8.39
CA LEU A 20 4.39 0.83 -7.30
C LEU A 20 4.83 2.16 -6.67
N GLN A 21 6.12 2.32 -6.38
CA GLN A 21 6.69 3.59 -5.89
C GLN A 21 6.46 4.73 -6.88
N THR A 22 6.68 4.48 -8.17
CA THR A 22 6.50 5.49 -9.23
C THR A 22 5.03 5.90 -9.37
N LEU A 23 4.12 4.93 -9.37
CA LEU A 23 2.67 5.18 -9.39
C LEU A 23 2.21 5.88 -8.11
N GLY A 24 2.68 5.43 -6.95
CA GLY A 24 2.44 6.06 -5.66
C GLY A 24 2.86 7.52 -5.68
N LYS A 25 4.07 7.83 -6.13
CA LYS A 25 4.59 9.21 -6.21
C LYS A 25 3.74 10.09 -7.13
N LYS A 26 3.28 9.56 -8.27
CA LYS A 26 2.32 10.26 -9.15
C LYS A 26 0.98 10.57 -8.47
N LYS A 27 0.59 9.76 -7.48
CA LYS A 27 -0.61 9.95 -6.65
C LYS A 27 -0.31 10.72 -5.35
N GLY A 28 0.89 11.27 -5.19
CA GLY A 28 1.32 12.01 -3.99
C GLY A 28 1.66 11.12 -2.79
N ILE A 29 1.97 9.84 -3.02
CA ILE A 29 2.38 8.88 -2.00
C ILE A 29 3.89 8.67 -2.11
N ASP A 30 4.63 9.03 -1.07
CA ASP A 30 6.06 8.73 -1.00
C ASP A 30 6.26 7.37 -0.34
N ILE A 31 6.68 6.38 -1.14
CA ILE A 31 7.00 5.02 -0.67
C ILE A 31 8.52 4.88 -0.65
N PRO A 32 9.17 4.78 0.52
CA PRO A 32 10.62 4.67 0.60
C PRO A 32 11.13 3.41 -0.09
N SER A 33 12.37 3.45 -0.58
CA SER A 33 13.09 2.27 -1.11
C SER A 33 13.64 1.37 0.01
N ALA A 34 12.85 1.18 1.06
CA ALA A 34 13.13 0.29 2.16
C ALA A 34 12.21 -0.93 2.08
N PRO A 35 12.65 -2.12 2.54
CA PRO A 35 11.81 -3.31 2.61
C PRO A 35 10.67 -3.16 3.61
N SER A 36 10.70 -2.19 4.52
CA SER A 36 9.55 -1.85 5.36
C SER A 36 9.63 -0.40 5.79
N GLY A 37 8.50 0.16 6.18
CA GLY A 37 8.41 1.54 6.64
C GLY A 37 6.99 2.00 6.80
N ASN A 38 6.83 3.30 7.08
CA ASN A 38 5.52 3.93 7.21
C ASN A 38 5.32 4.89 6.04
N ILE A 39 4.11 4.88 5.49
CA ILE A 39 3.69 5.74 4.39
C ILE A 39 2.36 6.39 4.73
N SER A 40 2.16 7.60 4.23
CA SER A 40 0.87 8.29 4.29
C SER A 40 0.28 8.32 2.89
N ILE A 41 -0.95 7.85 2.74
CA ILE A 41 -1.69 7.92 1.48
C ILE A 41 -2.88 8.87 1.63
N THR A 42 -3.25 9.55 0.56
CA THR A 42 -4.47 10.36 0.54
C THR A 42 -5.53 9.63 -0.27
N VAL A 43 -6.60 9.19 0.39
CA VAL A 43 -7.74 8.50 -0.23
C VAL A 43 -8.95 9.40 -0.09
N ALA A 44 -9.62 9.73 -1.19
CA ALA A 44 -10.80 10.61 -1.20
C ALA A 44 -10.58 11.95 -0.45
N GLY A 45 -9.38 12.54 -0.55
CA GLY A 45 -9.03 13.80 0.13
C GLY A 45 -8.66 13.66 1.62
N LEU A 46 -8.65 12.44 2.16
CA LEU A 46 -8.33 12.17 3.55
C LEU A 46 -7.02 11.41 3.70
N LYS A 47 -6.17 11.86 4.64
CA LYS A 47 -4.88 11.23 4.93
C LYS A 47 -5.05 9.97 5.77
N VAL A 48 -4.35 8.92 5.39
CA VAL A 48 -4.38 7.61 6.05
C VAL A 48 -2.94 7.11 6.17
N ASN A 49 -2.57 6.64 7.37
CA ASN A 49 -1.22 6.15 7.64
C ASN A 49 -1.19 4.62 7.56
N PHE A 50 -0.26 4.12 6.76
CA PHE A 50 0.01 2.70 6.60
C PHE A 50 1.44 2.38 7.01
N GLN A 51 1.61 1.22 7.59
CA GLN A 51 2.89 0.56 7.68
C GLN A 51 2.94 -0.49 6.58
N TYR A 52 4.00 -0.49 5.79
CA TYR A 52 4.22 -1.48 4.74
C TYR A 52 5.42 -2.36 5.08
N ALA A 53 5.35 -3.62 4.67
CA ALA A 53 6.45 -4.57 4.71
C ALA A 53 6.48 -5.34 3.39
N TRP A 54 7.55 -5.17 2.64
CA TRP A 54 7.84 -5.79 1.37
C TRP A 54 9.01 -6.76 1.51
N ASP A 55 8.76 -8.02 1.15
CA ASP A 55 9.77 -9.05 1.03
C ASP A 55 10.10 -9.25 -0.45
N GLY A 56 11.21 -8.65 -0.91
CA GLY A 56 11.63 -8.73 -2.31
C GLY A 56 12.08 -10.12 -2.77
N ARG A 57 12.34 -11.04 -1.83
CA ARG A 57 12.75 -12.42 -2.12
C ARG A 57 11.54 -13.31 -2.45
N SER A 58 10.46 -13.15 -1.70
CA SER A 58 9.21 -13.90 -1.85
C SER A 58 8.19 -13.15 -2.70
N GLY A 59 8.44 -11.89 -3.02
CA GLY A 59 7.52 -11.00 -3.73
C GLY A 59 6.24 -10.72 -2.93
N GLN A 60 6.32 -10.75 -1.60
CA GLN A 60 5.19 -10.50 -0.72
C GLN A 60 5.19 -9.05 -0.26
N LEU A 61 4.04 -8.41 -0.27
CA LEU A 61 3.85 -7.06 0.26
C LEU A 61 2.67 -7.09 1.23
N LEU A 62 2.88 -6.53 2.42
CA LEU A 62 1.90 -6.44 3.48
C LEU A 62 1.68 -4.97 3.82
N LEU A 63 0.43 -4.51 3.79
CA LEU A 63 0.01 -3.17 4.18
C LEU A 63 -0.84 -3.26 5.45
N THR A 64 -0.38 -2.65 6.51
CA THR A 64 -1.09 -2.56 7.79
C THR A 64 -1.58 -1.13 7.99
N CYS A 65 -2.90 -0.95 8.13
CA CYS A 65 -3.46 0.36 8.42
C CYS A 65 -3.19 0.74 9.88
N VAL A 66 -2.33 1.73 10.08
CA VAL A 66 -1.95 2.22 11.41
C VAL A 66 -2.99 3.21 11.92
N SER A 67 -3.40 4.16 11.07
CA SER A 67 -4.39 5.18 11.43
C SER A 67 -5.22 5.58 10.23
N LYS A 68 -6.52 5.75 10.44
CA LYS A 68 -7.47 6.21 9.42
C LYS A 68 -8.49 7.20 10.00
N PRO A 69 -9.01 8.12 9.19
CA PRO A 69 -10.16 8.93 9.58
C PRO A 69 -11.41 8.06 9.78
N PRO A 70 -12.28 8.41 10.74
CA PRO A 70 -13.48 7.63 11.05
C PRO A 70 -14.45 7.52 9.87
N LEU A 71 -14.55 8.59 9.06
CA LEU A 71 -15.39 8.66 7.86
C LEU A 71 -14.93 7.75 6.72
N LEU A 72 -13.70 7.24 6.77
CA LEU A 72 -13.11 6.51 5.66
C LEU A 72 -13.13 5.00 5.93
N GLY A 73 -13.87 4.29 5.08
CA GLY A 73 -14.07 2.85 5.18
C GLY A 73 -12.82 2.06 4.79
N CYS A 74 -12.57 0.95 5.48
CA CYS A 74 -11.48 0.04 5.13
C CYS A 74 -11.62 -0.56 3.72
N SER A 75 -12.85 -0.71 3.23
CA SER A 75 -13.15 -1.13 1.86
C SER A 75 -12.62 -0.16 0.82
N THR A 76 -12.86 1.15 0.99
CA THR A 76 -12.40 2.20 0.07
C THR A 76 -10.87 2.24 0.00
N ILE A 77 -10.22 2.17 1.17
CA ILE A 77 -8.76 2.08 1.28
C ILE A 77 -8.26 0.85 0.52
N LYS A 78 -8.86 -0.30 0.81
CA LYS A 78 -8.46 -1.57 0.23
C LYS A 78 -8.60 -1.53 -1.29
N SER A 79 -9.71 -1.03 -1.83
CA SER A 79 -9.90 -0.88 -3.28
C SER A 79 -8.86 0.05 -3.90
N PHE A 80 -8.50 1.15 -3.23
CA PHE A 80 -7.46 2.05 -3.71
C PHE A 80 -6.08 1.37 -3.72
N ALA A 81 -5.71 0.70 -2.63
CA ALA A 81 -4.45 -0.04 -2.53
C ALA A 81 -4.38 -1.20 -3.53
N ASP A 82 -5.45 -1.99 -3.65
CA ASP A 82 -5.58 -3.09 -4.61
C ASP A 82 -5.39 -2.59 -6.04
N LYS A 83 -6.00 -1.44 -6.36
CA LYS A 83 -5.89 -0.84 -7.69
C LYS A 83 -4.44 -0.46 -8.01
N ILE A 84 -3.76 0.29 -7.13
CA ILE A 84 -2.37 0.70 -7.40
C ILE A 84 -1.43 -0.51 -7.47
N VAL A 85 -1.59 -1.49 -6.57
CA VAL A 85 -0.77 -2.71 -6.58
C VAL A 85 -1.01 -3.50 -7.87
N THR A 86 -2.25 -3.65 -8.31
CA THR A 86 -2.58 -4.34 -9.57
C THR A 86 -2.05 -3.57 -10.78
N GLU A 87 -2.17 -2.24 -10.79
CA GLU A 87 -1.61 -1.38 -11.85
C GLU A 87 -0.08 -1.48 -11.92
N SER A 88 0.59 -1.72 -10.80
CA SER A 88 2.05 -1.93 -10.75
C SER A 88 2.49 -3.34 -11.22
N GLY A 89 1.54 -4.29 -11.38
CA GLY A 89 1.79 -5.68 -11.75
C GLY A 89 1.78 -6.68 -10.58
N GLY A 90 1.49 -6.22 -9.37
CA GLY A 90 1.26 -7.06 -8.20
C GLY A 90 -0.11 -7.74 -8.25
N LYS A 91 -0.34 -8.69 -7.33
CA LYS A 91 -1.62 -9.40 -7.20
C LYS A 91 -2.12 -9.34 -5.77
N THR A 92 -3.43 -9.20 -5.60
CA THR A 92 -4.08 -9.40 -4.30
C THR A 92 -3.93 -10.86 -3.87
N ALA A 93 -3.55 -11.07 -2.60
CA ALA A 93 -3.34 -12.41 -2.04
C ALA A 93 -4.63 -13.07 -1.57
#